data_AF-A0A1C3V6Q9-F1
#
_entry.id   AF-A0A1C3V6Q9-F1
#
_cell.length_a   1.000
_cell.length_b   1.000
_cell.length_c   1.000
_cell.angle_alpha   90.00
_cell.angle_beta   90.00
_cell.angle_gamma   90.00
#
_symmetry.space_group_name_H-M   'P 1'
#
loop_
_entity.id
_entity.type
_entity.pdbx_description
1 polymer ?
#
loop_
_entity_poly.entity_id
_entity_poly.type
_entity_poly.pdbx_seq_one_letter_code
_entity_poly.pdbx_strand_id
1 'polypeptide(L)'
;MTAIPLCAICDQPITAEKKTKEHIIPEAIGGRREATDFICRPCNSGAGRTWDGELISQLNPLRLLFGVKRQRGTTPDLRVTTTAGEQLILRAKGGFVPSHPSFSQAETSDGIAIEIKARTIEEAHKMLRGLRRKHPALPINQILAGAKISTSYPQGLVQHDLGIGGEVAGRSIVKSALALAHSAGLPAGQCTDAISYLRDIKAEPCFGYYHASDIVFGRPPGVPLHCVAVGANPKTGLILAYVEYFGVHRAVVCLGRNYAGKQINRCYSLDPSSGKTIDLKVELNFTADEIEAIYDYQMTSSEGMQQAFASVIPGALKRHFESEKDRVLREAVASAFANCGVKEGEVLGKETIEKMAGLITTKLTPFIMHSLKKHEIEVPSPD
;
A
#
# COMPACT_ATOMS: atom_id res chain seq x y z
N MET A 1 -38.80 -6.64 22.77
CA MET A 1 -37.51 -6.08 23.21
C MET A 1 -36.42 -6.67 22.35
N THR A 2 -35.69 -5.86 21.57
CA THR A 2 -34.52 -6.32 20.81
C THR A 2 -33.39 -6.62 21.79
N ALA A 3 -32.81 -7.82 21.71
CA ALA A 3 -31.67 -8.19 22.54
C ALA A 3 -30.50 -7.22 22.30
N ILE A 4 -29.81 -6.83 23.39
CA ILE A 4 -28.63 -5.97 23.29
C ILE A 4 -27.47 -6.80 22.70
N PRO A 5 -26.85 -6.37 21.59
CA PRO A 5 -25.76 -7.12 20.97
C PRO A 5 -24.52 -7.13 21.88
N LEU A 6 -23.77 -8.25 21.86
CA LEU A 6 -22.51 -8.40 22.59
C LEU A 6 -21.31 -8.15 21.66
N CYS A 7 -20.26 -7.54 22.20
CA CYS A 7 -19.01 -7.34 21.48
C CYS A 7 -18.31 -8.69 21.22
N ALA A 8 -17.99 -9.00 19.96
CA ALA A 8 -17.29 -10.24 19.61
C ALA A 8 -15.93 -10.39 20.33
N ILE A 9 -15.26 -9.29 20.66
CA ILE A 9 -13.93 -9.31 21.30
C ILE A 9 -14.02 -9.35 22.82
N CYS A 10 -14.75 -8.47 23.49
CA CYS A 10 -14.74 -8.43 24.97
C CYS A 10 -15.97 -9.05 25.65
N ASP A 11 -16.92 -9.56 24.86
CA ASP A 11 -18.19 -10.14 25.31
C ASP A 11 -19.11 -9.18 26.08
N GLN A 12 -18.75 -7.90 26.17
CA GLN A 12 -19.56 -6.90 26.86
C GLN A 12 -20.69 -6.38 25.96
N PRO A 13 -21.84 -6.00 26.54
CA PRO A 13 -22.93 -5.35 25.80
C PRO A 13 -22.48 -4.09 25.05
N ILE A 14 -22.89 -3.97 23.79
CA ILE A 14 -22.69 -2.78 22.97
C ILE A 14 -23.83 -1.80 23.26
N THR A 15 -23.63 -0.96 24.28
CA THR A 15 -24.54 0.14 24.61
C THR A 15 -24.47 1.26 23.57
N ALA A 16 -25.41 2.22 23.62
CA ALA A 16 -25.46 3.34 22.69
C ALA A 16 -24.14 4.15 22.64
N GLU A 17 -23.50 4.36 23.80
CA GLU A 17 -22.25 5.10 23.94
C GLU A 17 -21.05 4.32 23.38
N LYS A 18 -21.12 2.99 23.46
CA LYS A 18 -20.08 2.08 22.97
C LYS A 18 -20.30 1.65 21.51
N LYS A 19 -21.39 2.10 20.87
CA LYS A 19 -21.67 1.78 19.47
C LYS A 19 -20.61 2.39 18.55
N THR A 20 -20.18 1.60 17.58
CA THR A 20 -19.21 1.98 16.54
C THR A 20 -19.52 1.23 15.25
N LYS A 21 -18.87 1.65 14.17
CA LYS A 21 -18.87 0.95 12.89
C LYS A 21 -17.49 0.37 12.65
N GLU A 22 -17.43 -0.91 12.35
CA GLU A 22 -16.17 -1.61 12.06
C GLU A 22 -16.04 -1.83 10.56
N HIS A 23 -14.90 -1.48 9.95
CA HIS A 23 -14.71 -1.78 8.54
C HIS A 23 -14.37 -3.26 8.35
N ILE A 24 -15.02 -3.94 7.42
CA ILE A 24 -14.72 -5.36 7.13
C ILE A 24 -13.28 -5.51 6.62
N ILE A 25 -12.87 -4.64 5.70
CA ILE A 25 -11.47 -4.46 5.28
C ILE A 25 -11.02 -3.12 5.85
N PRO A 26 -9.83 -2.98 6.48
CA PRO A 26 -9.42 -1.71 7.06
C PRO A 26 -9.49 -0.53 6.08
N GLU A 27 -10.04 0.60 6.52
CA GLU A 27 -10.19 1.82 5.70
C GLU A 27 -8.85 2.30 5.15
N ALA A 28 -7.79 2.21 5.97
CA ALA A 28 -6.47 2.71 5.63
C ALA A 28 -5.84 1.98 4.43
N ILE A 29 -6.30 0.77 4.12
CA ILE A 29 -5.88 -0.01 2.95
C ILE A 29 -6.92 0.04 1.80
N GLY A 30 -7.96 0.85 1.92
CA GLY A 30 -8.96 1.09 0.86
C GLY A 30 -10.34 0.46 1.12
N GLY A 31 -10.56 -0.12 2.31
CA GLY A 31 -11.87 -0.63 2.71
C GLY A 31 -12.99 0.42 2.68
N ARG A 32 -14.24 -0.05 2.54
CA ARG A 32 -15.44 0.80 2.39
C ARG A 32 -16.66 0.31 3.17
N ARG A 33 -16.88 -1.00 3.20
CA ARG A 33 -18.04 -1.60 3.87
C ARG A 33 -17.81 -1.71 5.38
N GLU A 34 -18.82 -1.29 6.13
CA GLU A 34 -18.83 -1.31 7.58
C GLU A 34 -19.84 -2.35 8.10
N ALA A 35 -19.51 -2.99 9.22
CA ALA A 35 -20.38 -3.80 10.05
C ALA A 35 -20.80 -2.99 11.29
N THR A 36 -22.09 -3.04 11.63
CA THR A 36 -22.62 -2.48 12.87
C THR A 36 -22.90 -3.58 13.88
N ASP A 37 -22.93 -3.22 15.16
CA ASP A 37 -23.33 -4.12 16.25
C ASP A 37 -22.46 -5.39 16.34
N PHE A 38 -21.20 -5.30 15.89
CA PHE A 38 -20.22 -6.39 15.86
C PHE A 38 -19.23 -6.31 17.04
N ILE A 39 -18.58 -5.16 17.19
CA ILE A 39 -17.62 -4.89 18.28
C ILE A 39 -17.91 -3.52 18.90
N CYS A 40 -17.52 -3.36 20.17
CA CYS A 40 -17.65 -2.09 20.87
C CYS A 40 -16.52 -1.12 20.50
N ARG A 41 -16.77 0.19 20.69
CA ARG A 41 -15.83 1.28 20.40
C ARG A 41 -14.44 1.09 21.06
N PRO A 42 -14.32 0.68 22.34
CA PRO A 42 -13.00 0.42 22.93
C PRO A 42 -12.20 -0.68 22.19
N CYS A 43 -12.82 -1.81 21.86
CA CYS A 43 -12.16 -2.90 21.15
C CYS A 43 -11.81 -2.50 19.71
N ASN A 44 -12.69 -1.79 19.02
CA ASN A 44 -12.43 -1.26 17.67
C ASN A 44 -11.21 -0.32 17.69
N SER A 45 -11.22 0.71 18.55
CA SER A 45 -10.08 1.63 18.67
C SER A 45 -8.80 0.93 19.13
N GLY A 46 -8.90 -0.10 19.97
CA GLY A 46 -7.78 -0.93 20.39
C GLY A 46 -7.15 -1.67 19.21
N ALA A 47 -7.96 -2.47 18.49
CA ALA A 47 -7.53 -3.20 17.30
C ALA A 47 -6.98 -2.25 16.22
N GLY A 48 -7.58 -1.07 16.05
CA GLY A 48 -7.10 -0.04 15.13
C GLY A 48 -5.69 0.47 15.44
N ARG A 49 -5.31 0.54 16.72
CA ARG A 49 -3.97 0.96 17.16
C ARG A 49 -2.95 -0.17 17.19
N THR A 50 -3.40 -1.42 17.30
CA THR A 50 -2.52 -2.60 17.43
C THR A 50 -2.58 -3.47 16.19
N TRP A 51 -3.58 -4.33 16.07
CA TRP A 51 -3.69 -5.36 15.04
C TRP A 51 -3.76 -4.78 13.63
N ASP A 52 -4.67 -3.83 13.42
CA ASP A 52 -4.80 -3.18 12.11
C ASP A 52 -3.59 -2.28 11.86
N GLY A 53 -3.08 -1.60 12.89
CA GLY A 53 -1.90 -0.73 12.77
C GLY A 53 -0.70 -1.48 12.22
N GLU A 54 -0.44 -2.69 12.73
CA GLU A 54 0.61 -3.57 12.24
C GLU A 54 0.35 -4.01 10.80
N LEU A 55 -0.84 -4.54 10.49
CA LEU A 55 -1.21 -4.96 9.14
C LEU A 55 -1.07 -3.80 8.12
N ILE A 56 -1.54 -2.60 8.47
CA ILE A 56 -1.48 -1.40 7.62
C ILE A 56 -0.03 -0.96 7.37
N SER A 57 0.84 -1.12 8.37
CA SER A 57 2.27 -0.82 8.27
C SER A 57 2.95 -1.75 7.28
N GLN A 58 2.75 -3.06 7.44
CA GLN A 58 3.29 -4.10 6.54
C GLN A 58 2.80 -3.92 5.10
N LEU A 59 1.54 -3.52 4.92
CA LEU A 59 0.95 -3.28 3.60
C LEU A 59 1.32 -1.92 2.97
N ASN A 60 2.08 -1.05 3.64
CA ASN A 60 2.37 0.31 3.15
C ASN A 60 3.07 0.37 1.77
N PRO A 61 4.05 -0.50 1.44
CA PRO A 61 4.64 -0.54 0.10
C PRO A 61 3.60 -0.76 -0.99
N LEU A 62 2.69 -1.72 -0.79
CA LEU A 62 1.62 -2.02 -1.75
C LEU A 62 0.57 -0.91 -1.82
N ARG A 63 0.28 -0.24 -0.69
CA ARG A 63 -0.63 0.91 -0.66
C ARG A 63 -0.14 2.05 -1.56
N LEU A 64 1.18 2.31 -1.54
CA LEU A 64 1.82 3.31 -2.40
C LEU A 64 1.88 2.84 -3.86
N LEU A 65 2.30 1.58 -4.08
CA LEU A 65 2.41 1.02 -5.42
C LEU A 65 1.07 0.98 -6.16
N PHE A 66 -0.02 0.62 -5.48
CA PHE A 66 -1.33 0.51 -6.10
C PHE A 66 -2.17 1.80 -6.04
N GLY A 67 -1.65 2.86 -5.41
CA GLY A 67 -2.35 4.15 -5.34
C GLY A 67 -3.68 4.06 -4.60
N VAL A 68 -3.68 3.47 -3.41
CA VAL A 68 -4.88 3.25 -2.60
C VAL A 68 -5.65 4.54 -2.34
N LYS A 69 -6.95 4.53 -2.62
CA LYS A 69 -7.86 5.63 -2.28
C LYS A 69 -8.49 5.43 -0.92
N ARG A 70 -8.10 6.26 0.03
CA ARG A 70 -8.67 6.30 1.38
C ARG A 70 -9.95 7.15 1.40
N GLN A 71 -10.89 6.81 2.28
CA GLN A 71 -11.99 7.70 2.66
C GLN A 71 -11.50 8.83 3.58
N ARG A 72 -10.45 8.59 4.37
CA ARG A 72 -9.89 9.55 5.34
C ARG A 72 -8.36 9.53 5.34
N GLY A 73 -7.77 10.71 5.42
CA GLY A 73 -6.31 10.88 5.48
C GLY A 73 -5.58 10.51 4.18
N THR A 74 -4.25 10.50 4.23
CA THR A 74 -3.38 10.15 3.10
C THR A 74 -2.57 8.90 3.41
N THR A 75 -2.16 8.15 2.39
CA THR A 75 -1.17 7.08 2.59
C THR A 75 0.12 7.70 3.16
N PRO A 76 0.76 7.11 4.19
CA PRO A 76 2.05 7.59 4.68
C PRO A 76 3.15 7.40 3.64
N ASP A 77 4.08 8.36 3.61
CA ASP A 77 5.31 8.23 2.83
C ASP A 77 6.15 7.04 3.34
N LEU A 78 6.99 6.47 2.46
CA LEU A 78 7.81 5.31 2.77
C LEU A 78 9.29 5.62 2.55
N ARG A 79 10.13 5.36 3.56
CA ARG A 79 11.58 5.37 3.41
C ARG A 79 12.00 4.13 2.63
N VAL A 80 12.85 4.32 1.62
CA VAL A 80 13.33 3.23 0.76
C VAL A 80 14.83 3.39 0.50
N THR A 81 15.47 2.26 0.27
CA THR A 81 16.86 2.18 -0.18
C THR A 81 16.89 1.63 -1.60
N THR A 82 17.70 2.22 -2.47
CA THR A 82 17.95 1.65 -3.80
C THR A 82 19.11 0.66 -3.76
N THR A 83 19.20 -0.23 -4.75
CA THR A 83 20.37 -1.13 -4.90
C THR A 83 21.68 -0.37 -5.16
N ALA A 84 21.62 0.90 -5.54
CA ALA A 84 22.77 1.80 -5.63
C ALA A 84 23.12 2.49 -4.29
N GLY A 85 22.40 2.17 -3.21
CA GLY A 85 22.62 2.71 -1.86
C GLY A 85 21.94 4.06 -1.60
N GLU A 86 21.11 4.57 -2.51
CA GLU A 86 20.42 5.84 -2.29
C GLU A 86 19.33 5.70 -1.23
N GLN A 87 19.33 6.61 -0.26
CA GLN A 87 18.33 6.69 0.79
C GLN A 87 17.27 7.73 0.40
N LEU A 88 16.06 7.27 0.07
CA LEU A 88 14.99 8.11 -0.46
C LEU A 88 13.71 7.99 0.38
N ILE A 89 12.80 8.94 0.19
CA ILE A 89 11.42 8.89 0.66
C ILE A 89 10.52 8.84 -0.58
N LEU A 90 9.80 7.74 -0.75
CA LEU A 90 8.71 7.60 -1.70
C LEU A 90 7.47 8.31 -1.15
N ARG A 91 7.01 9.33 -1.86
CA ARG A 91 5.86 10.13 -1.44
C ARG A 91 4.54 9.50 -1.86
N ALA A 92 3.52 9.64 -1.03
CA ALA A 92 2.16 9.17 -1.33
C ALA A 92 1.52 9.84 -2.56
N LYS A 93 1.97 11.04 -2.91
CA LYS A 93 1.56 11.75 -4.14
C LYS A 93 2.40 11.37 -5.36
N GLY A 94 3.28 10.38 -5.22
CA GLY A 94 4.25 9.99 -6.24
C GLY A 94 5.57 10.75 -6.14
N GLY A 95 6.58 10.18 -6.79
CA GLY A 95 7.94 10.70 -6.82
C GLY A 95 8.75 10.43 -5.55
N PHE A 96 10.04 10.76 -5.64
CA PHE A 96 11.02 10.55 -4.57
C PHE A 96 11.59 11.89 -4.09
N VAL A 97 12.02 11.91 -2.83
CA VAL A 97 12.91 12.96 -2.31
C VAL A 97 14.05 12.32 -1.53
N PRO A 98 15.22 12.96 -1.42
CA PRO A 98 16.28 12.50 -0.52
C PRO A 98 15.74 12.33 0.90
N SER A 99 16.13 11.25 1.59
CA SER A 99 15.68 11.02 2.98
C SER A 99 16.27 12.03 3.96
N HIS A 100 17.50 12.47 3.67
CA HIS A 100 18.25 13.44 4.44
C HIS A 100 18.84 14.50 3.51
N PRO A 101 18.91 15.77 3.94
CA PRO A 101 19.73 16.74 3.24
C PRO A 101 21.22 16.37 3.37
N SER A 102 22.03 16.68 2.37
CA SER A 102 23.48 16.50 2.44
C SER A 102 24.18 17.84 2.68
N PHE A 103 25.27 17.78 3.43
CA PHE A 103 26.17 18.90 3.69
C PHE A 103 27.61 18.40 3.57
N SER A 104 28.43 19.08 2.77
CA SER A 104 29.87 18.87 2.73
C SER A 104 30.59 20.21 2.84
N GLN A 105 31.79 20.16 3.42
CA GLN A 105 32.66 21.32 3.61
C GLN A 105 34.08 20.90 3.25
N ALA A 106 34.74 21.70 2.42
CA ALA A 106 36.14 21.51 2.05
C ALA A 106 36.91 22.82 2.22
N GLU A 107 38.13 22.73 2.75
CA GLU A 107 39.08 23.84 2.70
C GLU A 107 39.62 23.97 1.26
N THR A 108 39.71 25.20 0.79
CA THR A 108 40.17 25.57 -0.54
C THR A 108 41.17 26.71 -0.42
N SER A 109 41.94 26.98 -1.47
CA SER A 109 42.88 28.11 -1.52
C SER A 109 42.20 29.46 -1.23
N ASP A 110 40.90 29.57 -1.55
CA ASP A 110 40.11 30.80 -1.43
C ASP A 110 39.20 30.82 -0.19
N GLY A 111 39.40 29.89 0.75
CA GLY A 111 38.63 29.77 1.99
C GLY A 111 37.90 28.44 2.08
N ILE A 112 36.59 28.47 2.35
CA ILE A 112 35.81 27.25 2.63
C ILE A 112 34.75 27.08 1.55
N ALA A 113 34.79 25.96 0.83
CA ALA A 113 33.73 25.53 -0.06
C ALA A 113 32.68 24.74 0.72
N ILE A 114 31.41 25.11 0.57
CA ILE A 114 30.27 24.46 1.22
C ILE A 114 29.30 23.98 0.14
N GLU A 115 28.98 22.68 0.15
CA GLU A 115 27.92 22.11 -0.69
C GLU A 115 26.73 21.71 0.19
N ILE A 116 25.53 22.18 -0.16
CA ILE A 116 24.27 21.82 0.50
C ILE A 116 23.32 21.27 -0.53
N LYS A 117 22.76 20.07 -0.29
CA LYS A 117 21.58 19.57 -0.99
C LYS A 117 20.45 19.44 0.01
N ALA A 118 19.37 20.15 -0.25
CA ALA A 118 18.18 20.13 0.58
C ALA A 118 16.96 19.76 -0.28
N ARG A 119 15.89 19.31 0.38
CA ARG A 119 14.64 18.95 -0.31
C ARG A 119 13.84 20.17 -0.73
N THR A 120 13.98 21.26 0.01
CA THR A 120 13.29 22.54 -0.26
C THR A 120 14.21 23.73 0.03
N ILE A 121 13.84 24.90 -0.49
CA ILE A 121 14.54 26.16 -0.22
C ILE A 121 14.43 26.54 1.27
N GLU A 122 13.30 26.25 1.91
CA GLU A 122 13.12 26.49 3.35
C GLU A 122 14.05 25.62 4.19
N GLU A 123 14.26 24.36 3.80
CA GLU A 123 15.22 23.48 4.44
C GLU A 123 16.65 23.97 4.23
N ALA A 124 17.02 24.35 3.01
CA ALA A 124 18.32 24.96 2.72
C ALA A 124 18.56 26.22 3.57
N HIS A 125 17.55 27.09 3.69
CA HIS A 125 17.60 28.28 4.53
C HIS A 125 17.81 27.94 6.01
N LYS A 126 17.13 26.90 6.53
CA LYS A 126 17.34 26.42 7.90
C LYS A 126 18.76 25.90 8.12
N MET A 127 19.32 25.15 7.18
CA MET A 127 20.70 24.67 7.23
C MET A 127 21.71 25.82 7.23
N LEU A 128 21.54 26.80 6.32
CA LEU A 128 22.39 27.99 6.25
C LEU A 128 22.34 28.84 7.53
N ARG A 129 21.17 28.98 8.16
CA ARG A 129 21.04 29.64 9.47
C ARG A 129 21.80 28.89 10.57
N GLY A 130 21.80 27.56 10.54
CA GLY A 130 22.63 26.75 11.43
C GLY A 130 24.13 27.03 11.27
N LEU A 131 24.58 27.21 10.03
CA LEU A 131 25.99 27.47 9.70
C LEU A 131 26.49 28.84 10.16
N ARG A 132 25.60 29.85 10.31
CA ARG A 132 25.98 31.16 10.87
C ARG A 132 26.58 31.09 12.28
N ARG A 133 26.35 30.01 13.02
CA ARG A 133 27.02 29.79 14.32
C ARG A 133 28.53 29.63 14.18
N LYS A 134 29.00 29.03 13.08
CA LYS A 134 30.43 28.81 12.79
C LYS A 134 30.99 29.84 11.80
N HIS A 135 30.15 30.40 10.94
CA HIS A 135 30.51 31.40 9.94
C HIS A 135 29.54 32.59 9.97
N PRO A 136 29.71 33.55 10.91
CA PRO A 136 28.73 34.61 11.17
C PRO A 136 28.44 35.53 9.97
N ALA A 137 29.42 35.69 9.09
CA ALA A 137 29.38 36.56 7.90
C ALA A 137 28.74 35.91 6.66
N LEU A 138 28.21 34.68 6.75
CA LEU A 138 27.57 33.99 5.62
C LEU A 138 26.41 34.83 5.01
N PRO A 139 26.48 35.22 3.72
CA PRO A 139 25.42 35.98 3.06
C PRO A 139 24.29 35.06 2.59
N ILE A 140 23.49 34.55 3.55
CA ILE A 140 22.45 33.54 3.33
C ILE A 140 21.55 33.85 2.12
N ASN A 141 21.03 35.08 2.03
CA ASN A 141 20.09 35.46 0.98
C ASN A 141 20.72 35.41 -0.42
N GLN A 142 21.99 35.80 -0.55
CA GLN A 142 22.72 35.74 -1.82
C GLN A 142 23.00 34.28 -2.23
N ILE A 143 23.36 33.44 -1.25
CA ILE A 143 23.58 32.00 -1.49
C ILE A 143 22.28 31.35 -1.96
N LEU A 144 21.15 31.65 -1.30
CA LEU A 144 19.84 31.11 -1.69
C LEU A 144 19.39 31.61 -3.08
N ALA A 145 19.71 32.85 -3.45
CA ALA A 145 19.40 33.37 -4.79
C ALA A 145 20.16 32.64 -5.91
N GLY A 146 21.34 32.10 -5.62
CA GLY A 146 22.11 31.27 -6.54
C GLY A 146 21.75 29.77 -6.50
N ALA A 147 20.78 29.36 -5.69
CA ALA A 147 20.44 27.95 -5.53
C ALA A 147 19.89 27.36 -6.85
N LYS A 148 20.42 26.19 -7.23
CA LYS A 148 19.95 25.45 -8.41
C LYS A 148 18.95 24.39 -8.00
N ILE A 149 17.72 24.50 -8.50
CA ILE A 149 16.73 23.42 -8.41
C ILE A 149 17.11 22.36 -9.45
N SER A 150 17.28 21.12 -9.00
CA SER A 150 17.61 19.99 -9.87
C SER A 150 16.69 18.80 -9.57
N THR A 151 16.48 17.98 -10.59
CA THR A 151 15.69 16.75 -10.53
C THR A 151 16.49 15.62 -11.16
N SER A 152 16.46 14.45 -10.57
CA SER A 152 17.10 13.24 -11.08
C SER A 152 16.20 12.03 -10.85
N TYR A 153 16.46 10.96 -11.61
CA TYR A 153 15.85 9.66 -11.37
C TYR A 153 16.72 8.84 -10.42
N PRO A 154 16.11 8.06 -9.52
CA PRO A 154 16.85 7.10 -8.70
C PRO A 154 17.71 6.17 -9.55
N GLN A 155 18.88 5.83 -9.05
CA GLN A 155 19.79 4.83 -9.59
C GLN A 155 19.51 3.47 -8.92
N GLY A 156 19.61 2.40 -9.71
CA GLY A 156 19.30 1.06 -9.24
C GLY A 156 17.80 0.80 -9.02
N LEU A 157 17.49 -0.33 -8.40
CA LEU A 157 16.12 -0.77 -8.10
C LEU A 157 15.75 -0.36 -6.67
N VAL A 158 14.49 0.02 -6.47
CA VAL A 158 13.95 0.28 -5.12
C VAL A 158 13.68 -1.05 -4.44
N GLN A 159 14.25 -1.26 -3.25
CA GLN A 159 14.02 -2.45 -2.45
C GLN A 159 12.83 -2.26 -1.52
N HIS A 160 11.93 -3.23 -1.50
CA HIS A 160 10.77 -3.28 -0.61
C HIS A 160 10.75 -4.61 0.13
N ASP A 161 10.52 -4.54 1.44
CA ASP A 161 10.07 -5.69 2.21
C ASP A 161 8.55 -5.83 2.02
N LEU A 162 8.13 -6.97 1.48
CA LEU A 162 6.72 -7.30 1.24
C LEU A 162 6.24 -8.41 2.19
N GLY A 163 6.97 -8.65 3.29
CA GLY A 163 6.55 -9.54 4.35
C GLY A 163 5.21 -9.11 4.96
N ILE A 164 4.36 -10.09 5.25
CA ILE A 164 3.08 -9.89 5.92
C ILE A 164 2.86 -10.98 6.97
N GLY A 165 2.22 -10.63 8.07
CA GLY A 165 1.76 -11.57 9.09
C GLY A 165 2.39 -11.35 10.45
N GLY A 166 2.65 -12.47 11.13
CA GLY A 166 2.88 -12.49 12.56
C GLY A 166 1.57 -12.41 13.35
N GLU A 167 1.65 -12.73 14.64
CA GLU A 167 0.49 -12.85 15.52
C GLU A 167 -0.34 -11.57 15.63
N VAL A 168 0.29 -10.40 15.50
CA VAL A 168 -0.39 -9.11 15.62
C VAL A 168 -1.19 -8.78 14.35
N ALA A 169 -0.58 -8.84 13.17
CA ALA A 169 -1.28 -8.59 11.91
C ALA A 169 -2.33 -9.67 11.61
N GLY A 170 -2.04 -10.92 11.98
CA GLY A 170 -2.95 -12.07 11.86
C GLY A 170 -4.30 -11.82 12.53
N ARG A 171 -4.32 -11.16 13.69
CA ARG A 171 -5.58 -10.77 14.37
C ARG A 171 -6.42 -9.79 13.56
N SER A 172 -5.79 -8.92 12.76
CA SER A 172 -6.54 -8.04 11.84
C SER A 172 -7.17 -8.86 10.70
N ILE A 173 -6.45 -9.85 10.15
CA ILE A 173 -6.98 -10.79 9.14
C ILE A 173 -8.21 -11.53 9.67
N VAL A 174 -8.08 -12.15 10.86
CA VAL A 174 -9.18 -12.92 11.48
C VAL A 174 -10.36 -12.00 11.85
N LYS A 175 -10.09 -10.79 12.34
CA LYS A 175 -11.14 -9.80 12.63
C LYS A 175 -11.92 -9.41 11.37
N SER A 176 -11.23 -9.19 10.24
CA SER A 176 -11.87 -8.91 8.95
C SER A 176 -12.78 -10.05 8.49
N ALA A 177 -12.32 -11.29 8.58
CA ALA A 177 -13.12 -12.47 8.29
C ALA A 177 -14.36 -12.58 9.21
N LEU A 178 -14.17 -12.40 10.52
CA LEU A 178 -15.25 -12.47 11.50
C LEU A 178 -16.26 -11.33 11.34
N ALA A 179 -15.83 -10.13 10.94
CA ALA A 179 -16.72 -9.01 10.65
C ALA A 179 -17.64 -9.30 9.44
N LEU A 180 -17.12 -9.97 8.40
CA LEU A 180 -17.96 -10.41 7.28
C LEU A 180 -18.91 -11.53 7.70
N ALA A 181 -18.45 -12.48 8.52
CA ALA A 181 -19.28 -13.57 9.03
C ALA A 181 -20.47 -13.02 9.86
N HIS A 182 -20.20 -12.07 10.75
CA HIS A 182 -21.25 -11.34 11.49
C HIS A 182 -22.23 -10.65 10.53
N SER A 183 -21.71 -9.93 9.53
CA SER A 183 -22.54 -9.26 8.51
C SER A 183 -23.34 -10.24 7.64
N ALA A 184 -22.92 -11.50 7.57
CA ALA A 184 -23.63 -12.59 6.89
C ALA A 184 -24.73 -13.24 7.76
N GLY A 185 -24.84 -12.84 9.03
CA GLY A 185 -25.79 -13.39 10.00
C GLY A 185 -25.29 -14.62 10.74
N LEU A 186 -23.99 -14.93 10.70
CA LEU A 186 -23.42 -15.99 11.54
C LEU A 186 -23.32 -15.52 12.99
N PRO A 187 -23.87 -16.27 13.96
CA PRO A 187 -23.69 -15.97 15.38
C PRO A 187 -22.22 -16.02 15.75
N ALA A 188 -21.73 -14.99 16.45
CA ALA A 188 -20.34 -14.94 16.89
C ALA A 188 -19.95 -16.21 17.68
N GLY A 189 -20.83 -16.72 18.54
CA GLY A 189 -20.58 -17.94 19.32
C GLY A 189 -20.38 -19.22 18.52
N GLN A 190 -20.69 -19.25 17.21
CA GLN A 190 -20.34 -20.37 16.33
C GLN A 190 -18.96 -20.21 15.68
N CYS A 191 -18.36 -19.03 15.77
CA CYS A 191 -17.01 -18.74 15.28
C CYS A 191 -15.99 -18.90 16.43
N THR A 192 -15.96 -20.10 17.03
CA THR A 192 -15.21 -20.38 18.27
C THR A 192 -13.70 -20.19 18.12
N ASP A 193 -13.13 -20.66 17.02
CA ASP A 193 -11.69 -20.60 16.73
C ASP A 193 -11.25 -19.12 16.59
N ALA A 194 -12.02 -18.34 15.83
CA ALA A 194 -11.76 -16.91 15.67
C ALA A 194 -11.92 -16.13 16.99
N ILE A 195 -12.97 -16.42 17.77
CA ILE A 195 -13.17 -15.78 19.07
C ILE A 195 -12.04 -16.13 20.02
N SER A 196 -11.67 -17.40 20.14
CA SER A 196 -10.57 -17.84 21.00
C SER A 196 -9.28 -17.12 20.63
N TYR A 197 -8.94 -17.13 19.34
CA TYR A 197 -7.76 -16.45 18.85
C TYR A 197 -7.79 -14.95 19.17
N LEU A 198 -8.88 -14.24 18.90
CA LEU A 198 -8.96 -12.79 19.11
C LEU A 198 -9.01 -12.38 20.60
N ARG A 199 -9.50 -13.24 21.49
CA ARG A 199 -9.67 -12.94 22.92
C ARG A 199 -8.45 -13.28 23.77
N ASP A 200 -7.72 -14.33 23.40
CA ASP A 200 -6.52 -14.76 24.12
C ASP A 200 -5.28 -14.46 23.28
N ILE A 201 -4.34 -13.69 23.85
CA ILE A 201 -3.08 -13.36 23.18
C ILE A 201 -2.20 -14.60 22.93
N LYS A 202 -2.37 -15.67 23.72
CA LYS A 202 -1.60 -16.92 23.64
C LYS A 202 -2.26 -18.00 22.80
N ALA A 203 -3.47 -17.77 22.28
CA ALA A 203 -4.14 -18.75 21.45
C ALA A 203 -3.41 -18.92 20.11
N GLU A 204 -3.37 -20.17 19.64
CA GLU A 204 -2.81 -20.51 18.35
C GLU A 204 -3.56 -19.80 17.21
N PRO A 205 -2.85 -19.40 16.14
CA PRO A 205 -3.48 -18.84 14.94
C PRO A 205 -4.52 -19.78 14.33
N CYS A 206 -5.69 -19.25 14.00
CA CYS A 206 -6.72 -19.95 13.23
C CYS A 206 -6.71 -19.56 11.74
N PHE A 207 -5.52 -19.26 11.20
CA PHE A 207 -5.33 -18.90 9.80
C PHE A 207 -3.98 -19.37 9.27
N GLY A 208 -3.88 -19.55 7.96
CA GLY A 208 -2.62 -19.82 7.25
C GLY A 208 -2.64 -19.24 5.83
N TYR A 209 -1.46 -19.11 5.23
CA TYR A 209 -1.34 -18.57 3.88
C TYR A 209 -1.57 -19.64 2.82
N TYR A 210 -2.22 -19.25 1.72
CA TYR A 210 -2.64 -20.18 0.68
C TYR A 210 -2.29 -19.67 -0.71
N HIS A 211 -1.40 -20.40 -1.39
CA HIS A 211 -0.98 -20.11 -2.77
C HIS A 211 -0.94 -21.35 -3.67
N ALA A 212 -1.45 -22.49 -3.20
CA ALA A 212 -1.44 -23.75 -3.98
C ALA A 212 -2.32 -23.67 -5.24
N SER A 213 -3.42 -22.91 -5.22
CA SER A 213 -4.25 -22.66 -6.40
C SER A 213 -5.00 -21.33 -6.28
N ASP A 214 -5.69 -20.90 -7.34
CA ASP A 214 -6.59 -19.75 -7.30
C ASP A 214 -8.04 -20.21 -7.12
N ILE A 215 -8.59 -19.98 -5.93
CA ILE A 215 -9.96 -20.35 -5.55
C ILE A 215 -10.97 -19.21 -5.82
N VAL A 216 -10.54 -18.13 -6.46
CA VAL A 216 -11.36 -16.95 -6.73
C VAL A 216 -11.63 -16.83 -8.23
N PHE A 217 -12.90 -16.77 -8.57
CA PHE A 217 -13.40 -16.69 -9.94
C PHE A 217 -13.92 -15.29 -10.25
N GLY A 218 -13.70 -14.84 -11.49
CA GLY A 218 -14.14 -13.54 -11.98
C GLY A 218 -13.16 -12.39 -11.70
N ARG A 219 -11.90 -12.69 -11.37
CA ARG A 219 -10.87 -11.66 -11.13
C ARG A 219 -10.67 -10.80 -12.38
N PRO A 220 -10.77 -9.46 -12.27
CA PRO A 220 -10.35 -8.59 -13.35
C PRO A 220 -8.82 -8.62 -13.51
N PRO A 221 -8.27 -8.79 -14.73
CA PRO A 221 -6.82 -8.82 -14.95
C PRO A 221 -6.13 -7.55 -14.48
N GLY A 222 -5.00 -7.68 -13.76
CA GLY A 222 -4.17 -6.54 -13.34
C GLY A 222 -4.77 -5.66 -12.24
N VAL A 223 -5.89 -6.06 -11.64
CA VAL A 223 -6.56 -5.31 -10.56
C VAL A 223 -6.09 -5.81 -9.19
N PRO A 224 -5.48 -4.94 -8.35
CA PRO A 224 -4.97 -5.32 -7.04
C PRO A 224 -6.10 -5.35 -6.01
N LEU A 225 -7.03 -6.28 -6.18
CA LEU A 225 -8.27 -6.35 -5.41
C LEU A 225 -8.03 -6.72 -3.94
N HIS A 226 -8.96 -6.29 -3.08
CA HIS A 226 -9.16 -6.91 -1.77
C HIS A 226 -10.39 -7.82 -1.83
N CYS A 227 -10.33 -8.96 -1.15
CA CYS A 227 -11.46 -9.88 -1.04
C CYS A 227 -11.55 -10.44 0.39
N VAL A 228 -12.75 -10.44 0.95
CA VAL A 228 -13.10 -11.23 2.13
C VAL A 228 -14.28 -12.09 1.73
N ALA A 229 -14.18 -13.41 1.88
CA ALA A 229 -15.26 -14.34 1.66
C ALA A 229 -15.46 -15.23 2.89
N VAL A 230 -16.70 -15.62 3.15
CA VAL A 230 -17.09 -16.51 4.25
C VAL A 230 -17.99 -17.61 3.70
N GLY A 231 -17.65 -18.85 4.04
CA GLY A 231 -18.40 -20.06 3.73
C GLY A 231 -18.71 -20.82 5.01
N ALA A 232 -19.98 -21.11 5.28
CA ALA A 232 -20.39 -22.01 6.36
C ALA A 232 -21.09 -23.21 5.75
N ASN A 233 -20.58 -24.41 6.01
CA ASN A 233 -21.05 -25.64 5.38
C ASN A 233 -21.44 -26.69 6.43
N PRO A 234 -22.74 -27.01 6.59
CA PRO A 234 -23.17 -28.01 7.57
C PRO A 234 -22.75 -29.44 7.23
N LYS A 235 -22.37 -29.72 5.97
CA LYS A 235 -21.89 -31.06 5.58
C LYS A 235 -20.47 -31.33 6.08
N THR A 236 -19.61 -30.32 6.05
CA THR A 236 -18.24 -30.43 6.58
C THR A 236 -18.16 -30.02 8.05
N GLY A 237 -19.17 -29.31 8.57
CA GLY A 237 -19.16 -28.74 9.90
C GLY A 237 -18.25 -27.54 10.04
N LEU A 238 -17.74 -26.96 8.95
CA LEU A 238 -16.76 -25.87 9.00
C LEU A 238 -17.38 -24.52 8.68
N ILE A 239 -16.89 -23.48 9.35
CA ILE A 239 -17.04 -22.08 8.98
C ILE A 239 -15.65 -21.59 8.57
N LEU A 240 -15.48 -21.35 7.28
CA LEU A 240 -14.23 -20.92 6.70
C LEU A 240 -14.35 -19.49 6.17
N ALA A 241 -13.21 -18.82 6.08
CA ALA A 241 -13.10 -17.57 5.37
C ALA A 241 -11.84 -17.52 4.52
N TYR A 242 -11.89 -16.71 3.47
CA TYR A 242 -10.75 -16.34 2.65
C TYR A 242 -10.56 -14.83 2.76
N VAL A 243 -9.34 -14.41 3.04
CA VAL A 243 -8.96 -13.00 3.10
C VAL A 243 -7.81 -12.77 2.13
N GLU A 244 -7.99 -11.81 1.24
CA GLU A 244 -7.00 -11.45 0.25
C GLU A 244 -6.78 -9.94 0.23
N TYR A 245 -5.51 -9.55 0.26
CA TYR A 245 -5.09 -8.16 0.10
C TYR A 245 -4.26 -7.96 -1.16
N PHE A 246 -4.69 -6.98 -1.96
CA PHE A 246 -4.07 -6.57 -3.22
C PHE A 246 -3.88 -7.67 -4.28
N GLY A 247 -4.61 -8.78 -4.20
CA GLY A 247 -4.44 -9.92 -5.09
C GLY A 247 -3.24 -10.82 -4.79
N VAL A 248 -2.42 -10.46 -3.78
CA VAL A 248 -1.10 -11.07 -3.54
C VAL A 248 -1.00 -11.78 -2.19
N HIS A 249 -1.56 -11.21 -1.13
CA HIS A 249 -1.53 -11.83 0.19
C HIS A 249 -2.83 -12.58 0.42
N ARG A 250 -2.75 -13.91 0.44
CA ARG A 250 -3.92 -14.81 0.44
C ARG A 250 -3.90 -15.68 1.69
N ALA A 251 -4.92 -15.55 2.53
CA ALA A 251 -5.06 -16.31 3.76
C ALA A 251 -6.39 -17.05 3.80
N VAL A 252 -6.37 -18.27 4.31
CA VAL A 252 -7.57 -19.03 4.70
C VAL A 252 -7.66 -19.02 6.22
N VAL A 253 -8.87 -18.81 6.74
CA VAL A 253 -9.17 -18.72 8.16
C VAL A 253 -10.23 -19.76 8.51
N CYS A 254 -10.00 -20.60 9.52
CA CYS A 254 -11.08 -21.37 10.12
C CYS A 254 -11.73 -20.53 11.22
N LEU A 255 -12.93 -20.04 10.98
CA LEU A 255 -13.67 -19.24 11.95
C LEU A 255 -14.26 -20.10 13.06
N GLY A 256 -14.72 -21.32 12.72
CA GLY A 256 -15.41 -22.20 13.65
C GLY A 256 -15.61 -23.60 13.10
N ARG A 257 -15.81 -24.56 14.01
CA ARG A 257 -16.04 -25.99 13.71
C ARG A 257 -17.40 -26.44 14.27
N ASN A 258 -17.83 -27.64 13.92
CA ASN A 258 -19.12 -28.24 14.32
C ASN A 258 -20.35 -27.42 13.90
N TYR A 259 -20.26 -26.71 12.78
CA TYR A 259 -21.37 -25.93 12.23
C TYR A 259 -22.52 -26.83 11.77
N ALA A 260 -23.71 -26.62 12.34
CA ALA A 260 -24.94 -27.34 11.99
C ALA A 260 -26.04 -26.42 11.43
N GLY A 261 -25.69 -25.17 11.09
CA GLY A 261 -26.64 -24.18 10.58
C GLY A 261 -26.94 -24.31 9.08
N LYS A 262 -27.52 -23.25 8.49
CA LYS A 262 -27.81 -23.20 7.05
C LYS A 262 -26.53 -22.97 6.25
N GLN A 263 -26.42 -23.54 5.06
CA GLN A 263 -25.29 -23.22 4.19
C GLN A 263 -25.26 -21.70 3.88
N ILE A 264 -24.11 -21.06 4.09
CA ILE A 264 -23.89 -19.64 3.84
C ILE A 264 -22.68 -19.49 2.93
N ASN A 265 -22.81 -18.68 1.89
CA ASN A 265 -21.70 -18.20 1.07
C ASN A 265 -21.86 -16.69 0.90
N ARG A 266 -20.86 -15.92 1.33
CA ARG A 266 -20.83 -14.46 1.18
C ARG A 266 -19.45 -14.02 0.76
N CYS A 267 -19.39 -13.07 -0.16
CA CYS A 267 -18.16 -12.45 -0.62
C CYS A 267 -18.33 -10.93 -0.59
N TYR A 268 -17.27 -10.24 -0.17
CA TYR A 268 -17.14 -8.80 -0.28
C TYR A 268 -15.76 -8.50 -0.88
N SER A 269 -15.75 -7.87 -2.05
CA SER A 269 -14.50 -7.54 -2.72
C SER A 269 -14.56 -6.17 -3.40
N LEU A 270 -13.40 -5.54 -3.57
CA LEU A 270 -13.27 -4.21 -4.15
C LEU A 270 -11.88 -3.98 -4.74
N ASP A 271 -11.77 -3.04 -5.68
CA ASP A 271 -10.50 -2.46 -6.11
C ASP A 271 -10.15 -1.28 -5.20
N PRO A 272 -9.07 -1.35 -4.39
CA PRO A 272 -8.72 -0.31 -3.43
C PRO A 272 -8.19 0.98 -4.08
N SER A 273 -7.81 0.94 -5.36
CA SER A 273 -7.36 2.11 -6.12
C SER A 273 -8.54 2.96 -6.62
N SER A 274 -9.73 2.37 -6.76
CA SER A 274 -10.95 3.07 -7.20
C SER A 274 -12.04 3.12 -6.13
N GLY A 275 -12.01 2.19 -5.16
CA GLY A 275 -13.06 1.97 -4.18
C GLY A 275 -14.31 1.28 -4.74
N LYS A 276 -14.28 0.81 -6.00
CA LYS A 276 -15.40 0.13 -6.64
C LYS A 276 -15.46 -1.32 -6.20
N THR A 277 -16.66 -1.80 -5.88
CA THR A 277 -16.91 -3.21 -5.58
C THR A 277 -16.73 -4.07 -6.81
N ILE A 278 -16.27 -5.30 -6.61
CA ILE A 278 -16.10 -6.30 -7.66
C ILE A 278 -16.97 -7.50 -7.28
N ASP A 279 -17.67 -8.06 -8.25
CA ASP A 279 -18.43 -9.29 -8.07
C ASP A 279 -17.49 -10.47 -8.34
N LEU A 280 -17.17 -11.20 -7.26
CA LEU A 280 -16.31 -12.38 -7.28
C LEU A 280 -17.04 -13.56 -6.65
N LYS A 281 -16.67 -14.77 -7.09
CA LYS A 281 -17.04 -16.01 -6.42
C LYS A 281 -15.78 -16.63 -5.82
N VAL A 282 -15.88 -17.10 -4.58
CA VAL A 282 -14.78 -17.80 -3.89
C VAL A 282 -15.26 -19.18 -3.49
N GLU A 283 -14.48 -20.22 -3.79
CA GLU A 283 -14.80 -21.60 -3.44
C GLU A 283 -14.03 -22.04 -2.19
N LEU A 284 -14.76 -22.15 -1.08
CA LEU A 284 -14.25 -22.54 0.24
C LEU A 284 -14.60 -23.99 0.56
N ASN A 285 -14.06 -24.92 -0.23
CA ASN A 285 -14.37 -26.36 -0.14
C ASN A 285 -13.23 -27.16 0.53
N PHE A 286 -12.56 -26.58 1.53
CA PHE A 286 -11.49 -27.27 2.26
C PHE A 286 -12.04 -28.26 3.29
N THR A 287 -11.36 -29.38 3.43
CA THR A 287 -11.51 -30.36 4.50
C THR A 287 -10.75 -29.93 5.76
N ALA A 288 -10.98 -30.60 6.89
CA ALA A 288 -10.23 -30.31 8.11
C ALA A 288 -8.72 -30.56 7.92
N ASP A 289 -8.33 -31.64 7.26
CA ASP A 289 -6.92 -31.99 7.02
C ASP A 289 -6.22 -30.95 6.12
N GLU A 290 -6.93 -30.43 5.09
CA GLU A 290 -6.39 -29.36 4.25
C GLU A 290 -6.22 -28.04 5.04
N ILE A 291 -7.09 -27.76 6.01
CA ILE A 291 -6.93 -26.58 6.89
C ILE A 291 -5.67 -26.73 7.75
N GLU A 292 -5.41 -27.90 8.33
CA GLU A 292 -4.17 -28.13 9.08
C GLU A 292 -2.94 -28.01 8.15
N ALA A 293 -2.99 -28.57 6.94
CA ALA A 293 -1.92 -28.42 5.95
C ALA A 293 -1.67 -26.95 5.53
N ILE A 294 -2.72 -26.12 5.51
CA ILE A 294 -2.59 -24.67 5.29
C ILE A 294 -1.88 -23.99 6.46
N TYR A 295 -2.19 -24.37 7.70
CA TYR A 295 -1.54 -23.81 8.89
C TYR A 295 -0.08 -24.21 9.00
N ASP A 296 0.25 -25.43 8.57
CA ASP A 296 1.61 -25.95 8.48
C ASP A 296 2.39 -25.42 7.25
N TYR A 297 1.82 -24.46 6.52
CA TYR A 297 2.40 -23.84 5.32
C TYR A 297 2.73 -24.82 4.19
N GLN A 298 2.06 -25.98 4.15
CA GLN A 298 2.24 -26.98 3.09
C GLN A 298 1.49 -26.61 1.80
N MET A 299 0.55 -25.67 1.88
CA MET A 299 -0.31 -25.21 0.77
C MET A 299 0.08 -23.82 0.24
N THR A 300 1.34 -23.44 0.45
CA THR A 300 1.94 -22.22 -0.08
C THR A 300 3.32 -22.53 -0.66
N SER A 301 3.66 -21.90 -1.79
CA SER A 301 4.98 -22.04 -2.42
C SER A 301 5.49 -20.70 -2.92
N SER A 302 6.81 -20.63 -3.18
CA SER A 302 7.43 -19.47 -3.81
C SER A 302 6.84 -19.21 -5.20
N GLU A 303 6.59 -20.24 -6.01
CA GLU A 303 5.99 -20.05 -7.34
C GLU A 303 4.57 -19.51 -7.25
N GLY A 304 3.74 -20.04 -6.35
CA GLY A 304 2.37 -19.57 -6.15
C GLY A 304 2.32 -18.11 -5.71
N MET A 305 3.21 -17.70 -4.80
CA MET A 305 3.38 -16.30 -4.42
C MET A 305 3.83 -15.43 -5.59
N GLN A 306 4.83 -15.87 -6.36
CA GLN A 306 5.32 -15.14 -7.53
C GLN A 306 4.22 -14.94 -8.58
N GLN A 307 3.41 -15.97 -8.84
CA GLN A 307 2.26 -15.87 -9.76
C GLN A 307 1.24 -14.84 -9.27
N ALA A 308 0.94 -14.82 -7.97
CA ALA A 308 0.05 -13.82 -7.38
C ALA A 308 0.59 -12.40 -7.61
N PHE A 309 1.87 -12.14 -7.35
CA PHE A 309 2.51 -10.84 -7.64
C PHE A 309 2.52 -10.51 -9.13
N ALA A 310 2.89 -11.46 -9.99
CA ALA A 310 2.94 -11.28 -11.45
C ALA A 310 1.57 -10.89 -12.03
N SER A 311 0.47 -11.28 -11.38
CA SER A 311 -0.88 -10.96 -11.83
C SER A 311 -1.27 -9.48 -11.68
N VAL A 312 -0.60 -8.71 -10.80
CA VAL A 312 -0.99 -7.32 -10.46
C VAL A 312 0.13 -6.29 -10.57
N ILE A 313 1.38 -6.67 -10.32
CA ILE A 313 2.52 -5.75 -10.29
C ILE A 313 2.80 -5.11 -11.67
N PRO A 314 2.83 -5.86 -12.79
CA PRO A 314 3.10 -5.28 -14.11
C PRO A 314 2.11 -4.17 -14.48
N GLY A 315 0.82 -4.37 -14.18
CA GLY A 315 -0.21 -3.37 -14.40
C GLY A 315 0.01 -2.09 -13.59
N ALA A 316 0.44 -2.22 -12.33
CA ALA A 316 0.78 -1.06 -11.51
C ALA A 316 2.02 -0.32 -12.04
N LEU A 317 3.09 -1.04 -12.37
CA LEU A 317 4.31 -0.44 -12.92
C LEU A 317 4.05 0.31 -14.24
N LYS A 318 3.20 -0.25 -15.11
CA LYS A 318 2.77 0.40 -16.35
C LYS A 318 2.05 1.72 -16.07
N ARG A 319 1.11 1.75 -15.12
CA ARG A 319 0.40 2.98 -14.73
C ARG A 319 1.34 4.06 -14.19
N HIS A 320 2.32 3.68 -13.36
CA HIS A 320 3.33 4.62 -12.85
C HIS A 320 4.19 5.19 -13.98
N PHE A 321 4.62 4.34 -14.91
CA PHE A 321 5.38 4.78 -16.08
C PHE A 321 4.58 5.77 -16.94
N GLU A 322 3.31 5.46 -17.25
CA GLU A 322 2.43 6.32 -18.04
C GLU A 322 2.17 7.66 -17.33
N SER A 323 1.89 7.63 -16.02
CA SER A 323 1.69 8.84 -15.22
C SER A 323 2.93 9.74 -15.21
N GLU A 324 4.11 9.14 -15.08
CA GLU A 324 5.38 9.88 -15.11
C GLU A 324 5.67 10.45 -16.50
N LYS A 325 5.49 9.65 -17.56
CA LYS A 325 5.61 10.10 -18.94
C LYS A 325 4.74 11.32 -19.20
N ASP A 326 3.48 11.28 -18.79
CA ASP A 326 2.52 12.37 -18.98
C ASP A 326 2.91 13.62 -18.16
N ARG A 327 3.43 13.43 -16.95
CA ARG A 327 3.93 14.54 -16.12
C ARG A 327 5.11 15.25 -16.78
N VAL A 328 6.14 14.49 -17.18
CA VAL A 328 7.35 15.05 -17.81
C VAL A 328 7.01 15.71 -19.14
N LEU A 329 6.11 15.14 -19.94
CA LEU A 329 5.64 15.75 -21.19
C LEU A 329 4.95 17.09 -20.94
N ARG A 330 4.02 17.16 -19.97
CA ARG A 330 3.37 18.42 -19.61
C ARG A 330 4.37 19.49 -19.17
N GLU A 331 5.34 19.13 -18.34
CA GLU A 331 6.40 20.04 -17.90
C GLU A 331 7.31 20.49 -19.04
N ALA A 332 7.66 19.57 -19.96
CA ALA A 332 8.47 19.87 -21.13
C ALA A 332 7.76 20.87 -22.05
N VAL A 333 6.47 20.67 -22.32
CA VAL A 333 5.65 21.58 -23.14
C VAL A 333 5.51 22.95 -22.46
N ALA A 334 5.17 22.99 -21.17
CA ALA A 334 5.06 24.24 -20.42
C ALA A 334 6.39 25.03 -20.41
N SER A 335 7.50 24.32 -20.19
CA SER A 335 8.84 24.91 -20.26
C SER A 335 9.17 25.41 -21.68
N ALA A 336 8.76 24.70 -22.72
CA ALA A 336 9.01 25.12 -24.10
C ALA A 336 8.27 26.41 -24.42
N PHE A 337 6.98 26.52 -24.07
CA PHE A 337 6.23 27.76 -24.25
C PHE A 337 6.86 28.95 -23.50
N ALA A 338 7.24 28.74 -22.23
CA ALA A 338 7.86 29.79 -21.42
C ALA A 338 9.21 30.30 -21.97
N ASN A 339 9.91 29.50 -22.80
CA ASN A 339 11.26 29.81 -23.29
C ASN A 339 11.35 29.96 -24.82
N CYS A 340 10.24 29.75 -25.54
CA CYS A 340 10.23 29.89 -27.01
C CYS A 340 10.13 31.35 -27.46
N GLY A 341 9.62 32.24 -26.61
CA GLY A 341 9.48 33.69 -26.90
C GLY A 341 8.16 34.07 -27.58
N VAL A 342 7.18 33.16 -27.60
CA VAL A 342 5.85 33.36 -28.23
C VAL A 342 4.87 33.90 -27.21
N LYS A 343 4.00 34.83 -27.62
CA LYS A 343 2.90 35.34 -26.78
C LYS A 343 1.62 34.54 -27.00
N GLU A 344 0.75 34.55 -25.99
CA GLU A 344 -0.56 33.92 -26.09
C GLU A 344 -1.36 34.51 -27.27
N GLY A 345 -1.87 33.64 -28.14
CA GLY A 345 -2.61 34.03 -29.35
C GLY A 345 -1.77 34.20 -30.62
N GLU A 346 -0.44 34.14 -30.55
CA GLU A 346 0.42 34.19 -31.75
C GLU A 346 0.42 32.85 -32.52
N VAL A 347 0.45 32.94 -33.86
CA VAL A 347 0.55 31.77 -34.73
C VAL A 347 1.98 31.24 -34.69
N LEU A 348 2.13 29.94 -34.45
CA LEU A 348 3.44 29.29 -34.39
C LEU A 348 4.05 29.15 -35.80
N GLY A 349 5.10 29.91 -36.07
CA GLY A 349 5.92 29.76 -37.28
C GLY A 349 6.83 28.53 -37.22
N LYS A 350 7.37 28.13 -38.38
CA LYS A 350 8.24 26.94 -38.50
C LYS A 350 9.46 26.99 -37.56
N GLU A 351 10.16 28.12 -37.50
CA GLU A 351 11.35 28.30 -36.65
C GLU A 351 11.00 28.17 -35.16
N THR A 352 9.86 28.72 -34.75
CA THR A 352 9.33 28.58 -33.39
C THR A 352 9.03 27.13 -33.06
N ILE A 353 8.42 26.38 -33.98
CA ILE A 353 8.12 24.95 -33.80
C ILE A 353 9.42 24.15 -33.64
N GLU A 354 10.44 24.40 -34.47
CA GLU A 354 11.75 23.75 -34.38
C GLU A 354 12.42 24.05 -33.02
N LYS A 355 12.41 25.30 -32.58
CA LYS A 355 12.91 25.70 -31.26
C LYS A 355 12.17 25.01 -30.13
N MET A 356 10.84 24.94 -30.21
CA MET A 356 10.01 24.23 -29.21
C MET A 356 10.35 22.74 -29.17
N ALA A 357 10.49 22.09 -30.32
CA ALA A 357 10.86 20.67 -30.39
C ALA A 357 12.20 20.40 -29.70
N GLY A 358 13.21 21.26 -29.91
CA GLY A 358 14.50 21.17 -29.21
C GLY A 358 14.38 21.33 -27.69
N LEU A 359 13.58 22.30 -27.23
CA LEU A 359 13.33 22.53 -25.79
C LEU A 359 12.60 21.36 -25.14
N ILE A 360 11.57 20.83 -25.80
CA ILE A 360 10.82 19.65 -25.33
C ILE A 360 11.75 18.44 -25.24
N THR A 361 12.53 18.18 -26.29
CA THR A 361 13.46 17.04 -26.34
C THR A 361 14.46 17.12 -25.20
N THR A 362 15.08 18.28 -24.99
CA THR A 362 16.04 18.51 -23.90
C THR A 362 15.44 18.20 -22.53
N LYS A 363 14.18 18.58 -22.30
CA LYS A 363 13.47 18.30 -21.05
C LYS A 363 13.05 16.83 -20.90
N LEU A 364 12.75 16.13 -21.99
CA LEU A 364 12.40 14.71 -21.99
C LEU A 364 13.62 13.78 -21.85
N THR A 365 14.83 14.22 -22.26
CA THR A 365 16.03 13.38 -22.28
C THR A 365 16.28 12.60 -20.98
N PRO A 366 16.23 13.19 -19.77
CA PRO A 366 16.48 12.43 -18.54
C PRO A 366 15.50 11.28 -18.33
N PHE A 367 14.22 11.47 -18.67
CA PHE A 367 13.18 10.43 -18.59
C PHE A 367 13.44 9.31 -19.60
N ILE A 368 13.76 9.67 -20.84
CA ILE A 368 14.06 8.71 -21.91
C ILE A 368 15.28 7.87 -21.53
N MET A 369 16.37 8.50 -21.12
CA MET A 369 17.61 7.82 -20.73
C MET A 369 17.41 6.88 -19.55
N HIS A 370 16.63 7.30 -18.53
CA HIS A 370 16.29 6.41 -17.40
C HIS A 370 15.46 5.21 -17.86
N SER A 371 14.50 5.43 -18.76
CA SER A 371 13.62 4.37 -19.27
C SER A 371 14.35 3.33 -20.12
N LEU A 372 15.37 3.75 -20.88
CA LEU A 372 16.22 2.86 -21.68
C LEU A 372 17.09 1.96 -20.80
N LYS A 373 17.74 2.52 -19.77
CA LYS A 373 18.56 1.74 -18.80
C LYS A 373 17.79 0.61 -18.12
N LYS A 374 16.48 0.80 -17.91
CA LYS A 374 15.63 -0.21 -17.27
C LYS A 374 15.41 -1.47 -18.14
N HIS A 375 15.57 -1.36 -19.46
CA HIS A 375 15.44 -2.49 -20.38
C HIS A 375 16.72 -3.34 -20.50
N GLU A 376 17.85 -2.88 -19.94
CA GLU A 376 19.12 -3.61 -19.92
C GLU A 376 19.30 -4.48 -18.66
N ILE A 377 18.41 -4.39 -17.68
CA ILE A 377 18.45 -5.20 -16.47
C ILE A 377 17.76 -6.53 -16.76
N GLU A 378 18.53 -7.52 -17.20
CA GLU A 378 18.12 -8.92 -17.18
C GLU A 378 17.73 -9.31 -15.75
N VAL A 379 16.53 -9.88 -15.60
CA VAL A 379 16.11 -10.52 -14.35
C VAL A 379 17.09 -11.67 -14.12
N PRO A 380 17.77 -11.76 -12.95
CA PRO A 380 18.63 -12.89 -12.66
C PRO A 380 17.79 -14.17 -12.78
N SER A 381 18.30 -15.15 -13.53
CA SER A 381 17.77 -16.51 -13.49
C SER A 381 17.70 -16.95 -12.03
N PRO A 382 16.58 -17.53 -11.56
CA PRO A 382 16.56 -18.17 -10.26
C PRO A 382 17.54 -19.35 -10.30
N ASP A 383 18.61 -19.27 -9.52
CA ASP A 383 19.42 -20.41 -9.11
C ASP A 383 18.76 -21.14 -7.92
#